data_AF-A0A7V1HUP2-F1
#
_entry.id   AF-A0A7V1HUP2-F1
#
_cell.length_a   1.000
_cell.length_b   1.000
_cell.length_c   1.000
_cell.angle_alpha   90.00
_cell.angle_beta   90.00
_cell.angle_gamma   90.00
#
_symmetry.space_group_name_H-M   'P 1'
#
loop_
_entity.id
_entity.type
_entity.pdbx_description
1 polymer ?
#
loop_
_entity_poly.entity_id
_entity_poly.type
_entity_poly.pdbx_seq_one_letter_code
_entity_poly.pdbx_strand_id
1 'polypeptide(L)'
;MASRSSMGVGAGIAIALLTILSLALFVVSVVFYGKYKDASEQLGQANSDYAKIVSPIERNSEQVQRLLDLARNKGRNTTLVSYLTDELGGVMNALVGDRNYTLEQFQADLKANYPDAVGSPLMNFVKAQHRKILEEQDHAADLEASLEDLRNRLDEEAQRYAELNEKKKQEIAEVKSLVGTYSSNVEQYDANLRDTISDMQTRIDDLIDKYESQLASIRAELDASNEKVIILQGQLATLRQEAASSTVKGRDEYALVDATVLSTNASNQTVTIDRGRKHNIVLGMNFEVYADPSLI
;
A
#
# COMPACT_ATOMS: atom_id res chain seq x y z
N MET A 1 28.05 -160.70 46.52
CA MET A 1 28.44 -159.82 45.40
C MET A 1 28.96 -158.51 45.99
N ALA A 2 30.11 -158.07 45.46
CA ALA A 2 31.09 -157.25 46.15
C ALA A 2 30.65 -155.80 46.40
N SER A 3 30.79 -155.34 47.65
CA SER A 3 31.22 -153.97 47.92
C SER A 3 32.72 -154.00 48.21
N ARG A 4 33.50 -153.22 47.46
CA ARG A 4 34.76 -152.62 47.92
C ARG A 4 34.96 -151.30 47.20
N SER A 5 34.94 -150.25 48.00
CA SER A 5 35.25 -148.86 47.71
C SER A 5 36.65 -148.69 47.12
N SER A 6 36.77 -147.83 46.10
CA SER A 6 37.84 -146.82 46.06
C SER A 6 37.40 -145.66 45.17
N MET A 7 36.63 -144.72 45.75
CA MET A 7 36.54 -143.38 45.19
C MET A 7 37.91 -142.74 45.40
N GLY A 8 38.78 -142.81 44.38
CA GLY A 8 40.15 -142.33 44.48
C GLY A 8 40.16 -140.88 44.96
N VAL A 9 41.09 -140.54 45.84
CA VAL A 9 41.28 -139.18 46.40
C VAL A 9 41.29 -138.10 45.29
N GLY A 10 41.71 -138.44 44.07
CA GLY A 10 41.63 -137.58 42.89
C GLY A 10 40.23 -137.19 42.45
N ALA A 11 39.20 -138.03 42.64
CA ALA A 11 37.81 -137.72 42.29
C ALA A 11 37.19 -136.70 43.28
N GLY A 12 37.51 -136.80 44.58
CA GLY A 12 37.04 -135.84 45.59
C GLY A 12 37.64 -134.44 45.41
N ILE A 13 38.95 -134.38 45.11
CA ILE A 13 39.64 -133.11 44.82
C ILE A 13 39.13 -132.48 43.52
N ALA A 14 38.89 -133.29 42.48
CA ALA A 14 38.33 -132.79 41.22
C ALA A 14 36.93 -132.19 41.39
N ILE A 15 36.05 -132.80 42.19
CA ILE A 15 34.72 -132.26 42.47
C ILE A 15 34.82 -130.95 43.27
N ALA A 16 35.68 -130.87 44.29
CA ALA A 16 35.87 -129.66 45.08
C ALA A 16 36.47 -128.50 44.26
N LEU A 17 37.42 -128.78 43.36
CA LEU A 17 37.94 -127.77 42.44
C LEU A 17 36.87 -127.33 41.43
N LEU A 18 36.05 -128.26 40.93
CA LEU A 18 34.99 -127.95 39.97
C LEU A 18 33.87 -127.10 40.61
N THR A 19 33.51 -127.34 41.86
CA THR A 19 32.52 -126.51 42.57
C THR A 19 33.06 -125.10 42.83
N ILE A 20 34.30 -124.96 43.29
CA ILE A 20 34.95 -123.64 43.49
C ILE A 20 35.08 -122.90 42.15
N LEU A 21 35.50 -123.59 41.10
CA LEU A 21 35.61 -123.01 39.75
C LEU A 21 34.24 -122.57 39.23
N SER A 22 33.19 -123.39 39.42
CA SER A 22 31.82 -123.02 39.02
C SER A 22 31.29 -121.82 39.80
N LEU A 23 31.62 -121.69 41.08
CA LEU A 23 31.22 -120.56 41.92
C LEU A 23 31.95 -119.28 41.49
N ALA A 24 33.25 -119.37 41.25
CA ALA A 24 34.04 -118.25 40.75
C ALA A 24 33.55 -117.80 39.36
N LEU A 25 33.28 -118.75 38.45
CA LEU A 25 32.72 -118.48 37.14
C LEU A 25 31.33 -117.83 37.24
N PHE A 26 30.50 -118.29 38.19
CA PHE A 26 29.18 -117.72 38.43
C PHE A 26 29.26 -116.27 38.93
N VAL A 27 30.11 -115.97 39.91
CA VAL A 27 30.30 -114.60 40.42
C VAL A 27 30.84 -113.67 39.34
N VAL A 28 31.83 -114.12 38.56
CA VAL A 28 32.36 -113.35 37.43
C VAL A 28 31.28 -113.11 36.38
N SER A 29 30.49 -114.12 36.04
CA SER A 29 29.39 -114.01 35.07
C SER A 29 28.32 -113.01 35.51
N VAL A 30 27.92 -113.04 36.79
CA VAL A 30 26.94 -112.07 37.34
C VAL A 30 27.48 -110.64 37.30
N VAL A 31 28.73 -110.42 37.68
CA VAL A 31 29.36 -109.09 37.64
C VAL A 31 29.53 -108.58 36.21
N PHE A 32 29.97 -109.45 35.28
CA PHE A 32 30.08 -109.10 33.87
C PHE A 32 28.72 -108.81 33.23
N TYR A 33 27.69 -109.59 33.57
CA TYR A 33 26.34 -109.36 33.08
C TYR A 33 25.76 -108.05 33.60
N GLY A 34 25.98 -107.72 34.87
CA GLY A 34 25.60 -106.42 35.43
C GLY A 34 26.28 -105.26 34.71
N LYS A 35 27.60 -105.31 34.56
CA LYS A 35 28.36 -104.27 33.82
C LYS A 35 27.97 -104.17 32.35
N TYR A 36 27.71 -105.30 31.70
CA TYR A 36 27.28 -105.34 30.30
C TYR A 36 25.90 -104.72 30.13
N LYS A 37 24.96 -105.02 31.05
CA LYS A 37 23.62 -104.43 31.05
C LYS A 37 23.67 -102.92 31.28
N ASP A 38 24.43 -102.47 32.29
CA ASP A 38 24.60 -101.04 32.58
C ASP A 38 25.24 -100.30 31.40
N ALA A 39 26.27 -100.88 30.77
CA ALA A 39 26.90 -100.29 29.58
C ALA A 39 25.95 -100.26 28.37
N SER A 40 25.13 -101.30 28.19
CA SER A 40 24.13 -101.34 27.13
C SER A 40 23.02 -100.32 27.36
N GLU A 41 22.60 -100.12 28.61
CA GLU A 41 21.60 -99.12 28.97
C GLU A 41 22.15 -97.70 28.79
N GLN A 42 23.39 -97.44 29.23
CA GLN A 42 24.08 -96.16 29.00
C GLN A 42 24.28 -95.86 27.52
N LEU A 43 24.62 -96.84 26.69
CA LEU A 43 24.69 -96.66 25.23
C LEU A 43 23.31 -96.39 24.63
N GLY A 44 22.26 -97.05 25.12
CA GLY A 44 20.88 -96.77 24.71
C GLY A 44 20.45 -95.35 25.05
N GLN A 45 20.73 -94.90 26.28
CA GLN A 45 20.45 -93.54 26.74
C GLN A 45 21.27 -92.50 25.97
N ALA A 46 22.59 -92.70 25.82
CA ALA A 46 23.45 -91.81 25.05
C ALA A 46 23.00 -91.71 23.58
N ASN A 47 22.65 -92.83 22.95
CA ASN A 47 22.11 -92.83 21.58
C ASN A 47 20.77 -92.11 21.50
N SER A 48 19.90 -92.25 22.51
CA SER A 48 18.63 -91.51 22.59
C SER A 48 18.86 -90.00 22.75
N ASP A 49 19.80 -89.60 23.61
CA ASP A 49 20.16 -88.20 23.81
C ASP A 49 20.85 -87.58 22.59
N TYR A 50 21.69 -88.35 21.90
CA TYR A 50 22.25 -87.94 20.61
C TYR A 50 21.19 -87.83 19.51
N ALA A 51 20.16 -88.68 19.52
CA ALA A 51 19.06 -88.62 18.56
C ALA A 51 18.19 -87.36 18.74
N LYS A 52 18.17 -86.76 19.94
CA LYS A 52 17.53 -85.45 20.19
C LYS A 52 18.28 -84.28 19.53
N ILE A 53 19.57 -84.46 19.20
CA ILE A 53 20.41 -83.42 18.59
C ILE A 53 20.53 -83.62 17.08
N VAL A 54 20.76 -84.85 16.61
CA VAL A 54 20.76 -85.20 15.18
C VAL A 54 20.23 -86.61 15.00
N SER A 55 19.14 -86.77 14.24
CA SER A 55 18.61 -88.10 13.93
C SER A 55 19.60 -88.90 13.05
N PRO A 56 19.60 -90.25 13.12
CA PRO A 56 20.49 -91.07 12.29
C PRO A 56 20.30 -90.87 10.78
N ILE A 57 19.10 -90.46 10.34
CA ILE A 57 18.77 -90.20 8.94
C ILE A 57 19.34 -88.85 8.48
N GLU A 58 19.26 -87.81 9.33
CA GLU A 58 19.78 -86.47 9.01
C GLU A 58 21.31 -86.43 8.94
N ARG A 59 22.02 -87.30 9.69
CA ARG A 59 23.49 -87.40 9.66
C ARG A 59 24.06 -87.71 8.28
N ASN A 60 23.32 -88.46 7.47
CA ASN A 60 23.72 -88.84 6.12
C ASN A 60 23.16 -87.92 5.05
N SER A 61 22.43 -86.86 5.43
CA SER A 61 21.94 -85.88 4.48
C SER A 61 23.09 -85.03 3.93
N GLU A 62 23.08 -84.77 2.63
CA GLU A 62 24.09 -83.96 1.94
C GLU A 62 24.18 -82.53 2.52
N GLN A 63 23.06 -82.00 3.01
CA GLN A 63 22.98 -80.66 3.63
C GLN A 63 23.75 -80.61 4.96
N VAL A 64 23.60 -81.62 5.82
CA VAL A 64 24.34 -81.70 7.08
C VAL A 64 25.83 -81.93 6.84
N GLN A 65 26.19 -82.71 5.81
CA GLN A 65 27.60 -82.89 5.43
C GLN A 65 28.22 -81.57 4.95
N ARG A 66 27.54 -80.80 4.09
CA ARG A 66 28.01 -79.48 3.66
C ARG A 66 28.16 -78.50 4.83
N LEU A 67 27.20 -78.45 5.74
CA LEU A 67 27.28 -77.60 6.93
C LEU A 67 28.42 -78.04 7.86
N LEU A 68 28.67 -79.34 7.99
CA LEU A 68 29.79 -79.88 8.75
C LEU A 68 31.14 -79.51 8.12
N ASP A 69 31.25 -79.54 6.80
CA ASP A 69 32.46 -79.13 6.11
C ASP A 69 32.71 -77.62 6.23
N LEU A 70 31.66 -76.79 6.16
CA LEU A 70 31.74 -75.36 6.47
C LEU A 70 32.17 -75.10 7.92
N ALA A 71 31.62 -75.85 8.88
CA ALA A 71 32.00 -75.75 10.29
C ALA A 71 33.46 -76.17 10.53
N ARG A 72 33.95 -77.21 9.84
CA ARG A 72 35.35 -77.66 9.88
C ARG A 72 36.31 -76.64 9.29
N ASN A 73 35.90 -75.94 8.23
CA ASN A 73 36.69 -74.87 7.62
C ASN A 73 36.84 -73.66 8.53
N LYS A 74 35.89 -73.41 9.44
CA LYS A 74 35.94 -72.32 10.43
C LYS A 74 36.84 -72.65 11.64
N GLY A 75 37.06 -73.93 11.94
CA GLY A 75 37.92 -74.38 13.03
C GLY A 75 38.00 -75.90 13.18
N ARG A 76 39.14 -76.40 13.66
CA ARG A 76 39.39 -77.85 13.78
C ARG A 76 38.54 -78.54 14.87
N ASN A 77 37.98 -77.76 15.80
CA ASN A 77 37.18 -78.23 16.93
C ASN A 77 35.76 -77.63 16.99
N THR A 78 35.31 -76.93 15.95
CA THR A 78 33.95 -76.37 15.92
C THR A 78 32.94 -77.47 15.67
N THR A 79 32.02 -77.65 16.62
CA THR A 79 30.88 -78.53 16.43
C THR A 79 29.88 -77.86 15.49
N LEU A 80 29.10 -78.67 14.77
CA LEU A 80 28.03 -78.17 13.90
C LEU A 80 27.07 -77.24 14.69
N VAL A 81 26.76 -77.59 15.93
CA VAL A 81 25.91 -76.78 16.81
C VAL A 81 26.54 -75.43 17.11
N SER A 82 27.82 -75.40 17.51
CA SER A 82 28.55 -74.14 17.77
C SER A 82 28.61 -73.24 16.53
N TYR A 83 28.81 -73.83 15.35
CA TYR A 83 28.81 -73.08 14.09
C TYR A 83 27.42 -72.47 13.81
N LEU A 84 26.35 -73.24 13.95
CA LEU A 84 24.99 -72.76 13.72
C LEU A 84 24.58 -71.69 14.74
N THR A 85 24.94 -71.83 16.01
CA THR A 85 24.69 -70.80 17.03
C THR A 85 25.46 -69.52 16.74
N ASP A 86 26.71 -69.62 16.28
CA ASP A 86 27.52 -68.45 15.92
C ASP A 86 26.98 -67.73 14.67
N GLU A 87 26.55 -68.47 13.65
CA GLU A 87 25.93 -67.88 12.44
C GLU A 87 24.59 -67.22 12.77
N LEU A 88 23.73 -67.88 13.55
CA LEU A 88 22.46 -67.29 13.99
C LEU A 88 22.69 -66.05 14.85
N GLY A 89 23.63 -66.11 15.80
CA GLY A 89 24.01 -64.95 16.61
C GLY A 89 24.59 -63.82 15.75
N GLY A 90 25.35 -64.12 14.70
CA GLY A 90 25.84 -63.15 13.74
C GLY A 90 24.73 -62.46 12.96
N VAL A 91 23.75 -63.23 12.47
CA VAL A 91 22.57 -62.69 11.78
C VAL A 91 21.72 -61.82 12.71
N MET A 92 21.44 -62.29 13.93
CA MET A 92 20.65 -61.52 14.90
C MET A 92 21.36 -60.24 15.35
N ASN A 93 22.68 -60.28 15.52
CA ASN A 93 23.48 -59.09 15.79
C ASN A 93 23.45 -58.10 14.61
N ALA A 94 23.41 -58.57 13.37
CA ALA A 94 23.29 -57.69 12.21
C ALA A 94 21.89 -57.06 12.07
N LEU A 95 20.84 -57.76 12.50
CA LEU A 95 19.45 -57.30 12.40
C LEU A 95 19.00 -56.44 13.59
N VAL A 96 19.37 -56.82 14.80
CA VAL A 96 18.85 -56.25 16.07
C VAL A 96 19.96 -55.67 16.95
N GLY A 97 21.23 -56.01 16.68
CA GLY A 97 22.37 -55.57 17.50
C GLY A 97 22.62 -56.44 18.74
N ASP A 98 21.92 -57.57 18.88
CA ASP A 98 22.10 -58.53 19.97
C ASP A 98 22.29 -59.97 19.43
N ARG A 99 23.34 -60.65 19.90
CA ARG A 99 23.69 -62.04 19.53
C ARG A 99 22.85 -63.09 20.24
N ASN A 100 22.36 -62.78 21.44
CA ASN A 100 21.57 -63.72 22.24
C ASN A 100 20.07 -63.62 21.92
N TYR A 101 19.72 -62.75 20.98
CA TYR A 101 18.36 -62.51 20.57
C TYR A 101 17.77 -63.72 19.86
N THR A 102 16.63 -64.22 20.33
CA THR A 102 16.02 -65.41 19.74
C THR A 102 15.13 -65.05 18.55
N LEU A 103 14.92 -66.03 17.65
CA LEU A 103 14.01 -65.84 16.51
C LEU A 103 12.57 -65.55 16.97
N GLU A 104 12.15 -66.15 18.09
CA GLU A 104 10.82 -65.94 18.68
C GLU A 104 10.66 -64.51 19.20
N GLN A 105 11.68 -63.99 19.89
CA GLN A 105 11.73 -62.60 20.34
C GLN A 105 11.72 -61.65 19.14
N PHE A 106 12.50 -61.95 18.10
CA PHE A 106 12.48 -61.18 16.85
C PHE A 106 11.13 -61.14 16.17
N GLN A 107 10.45 -62.28 16.06
CA GLN A 107 9.10 -62.32 15.47
C GLN A 107 8.07 -61.60 16.35
N ALA A 108 8.17 -61.70 17.68
CA ALA A 108 7.30 -60.99 18.60
C ALA A 108 7.46 -59.47 18.48
N ASP A 109 8.70 -58.98 18.46
CA ASP A 109 9.02 -57.56 18.33
C ASP A 109 8.65 -57.01 16.96
N LEU A 110 8.90 -57.78 15.90
CA LEU A 110 8.50 -57.39 14.56
C LEU A 110 6.98 -57.26 14.46
N LYS A 111 6.23 -58.19 15.06
CA LYS A 111 4.77 -58.13 15.10
C LYS A 111 4.25 -56.96 15.95
N ALA A 112 4.93 -56.64 17.05
CA ALA A 112 4.54 -55.57 17.96
C ALA A 112 4.79 -54.18 17.37
N ASN A 113 5.98 -53.96 16.79
CA ASN A 113 6.44 -52.64 16.34
C ASN A 113 6.18 -52.39 14.85
N TYR A 114 6.13 -53.45 14.04
CA TYR A 114 5.98 -53.37 12.59
C TYR A 114 4.97 -54.42 12.08
N PRO A 115 3.67 -54.28 12.43
CA PRO A 115 2.65 -55.24 12.03
C PRO A 115 2.58 -55.47 10.51
N ASP A 116 2.89 -54.44 9.72
CA ASP A 116 2.92 -54.49 8.26
C ASP A 116 4.15 -55.24 7.69
N ALA A 117 5.18 -55.48 8.51
CA ALA A 117 6.35 -56.26 8.11
C ALA A 117 6.12 -57.78 8.27
N VAL A 118 5.08 -58.19 9.02
CA VAL A 118 4.78 -59.60 9.28
C VAL A 118 4.34 -60.29 7.99
N GLY A 119 5.05 -61.35 7.60
CA GLY A 119 4.75 -62.15 6.40
C GLY A 119 5.37 -61.63 5.10
N SER A 120 6.05 -60.48 5.11
CA SER A 120 6.82 -59.97 3.98
C SER A 120 8.33 -60.21 4.16
N PRO A 121 9.10 -60.43 3.08
CA PRO A 121 10.56 -60.43 3.16
C PRO A 121 11.05 -59.08 3.71
N LEU A 122 11.80 -59.09 4.81
CA LEU A 122 12.29 -57.88 5.49
C LEU A 122 13.00 -56.89 4.56
N MET A 123 13.75 -57.42 3.58
CA MET A 123 14.43 -56.61 2.58
C MET A 123 13.46 -55.74 1.76
N ASN A 124 12.26 -56.24 1.47
CA ASN A 124 11.24 -55.46 0.74
C ASN A 124 10.63 -54.38 1.65
N PHE A 125 10.42 -54.68 2.92
CA PHE A 125 9.96 -53.70 3.91
C PHE A 125 10.98 -52.55 4.07
N VAL A 126 12.27 -52.87 4.24
CA VAL A 126 13.34 -51.87 4.34
C VAL A 126 13.41 -51.01 3.08
N LYS A 127 13.34 -51.62 1.88
CA LYS A 127 13.30 -50.86 0.61
C LYS A 127 12.08 -49.95 0.51
N ALA A 128 10.91 -50.41 0.95
CA ALA A 128 9.69 -49.62 0.95
C ALA A 128 9.81 -48.42 1.91
N GLN A 129 10.32 -48.65 3.13
CA GLN A 129 10.57 -47.58 4.09
C GLN A 129 11.59 -46.58 3.58
N HIS A 130 12.67 -47.05 2.96
CA HIS A 130 13.68 -46.17 2.37
C HIS A 130 13.10 -45.28 1.26
N ARG A 131 12.22 -45.81 0.40
CA ARG A 131 11.51 -44.99 -0.59
C ARG A 131 10.60 -43.95 0.04
N LYS A 132 9.87 -44.32 1.10
CA LYS A 132 9.04 -43.35 1.85
C LYS A 132 9.86 -42.23 2.46
N ILE A 133 11.01 -42.56 3.05
CA ILE A 133 11.93 -41.55 3.61
C ILE A 133 12.43 -40.60 2.52
N LEU A 134 12.79 -41.11 1.34
CA LEU A 134 13.19 -40.26 0.22
C LEU A 134 12.04 -39.37 -0.27
N GLU A 135 10.83 -39.94 -0.40
CA GLU A 135 9.64 -39.18 -0.79
C GLU A 135 9.28 -38.09 0.24
N GLU A 136 9.37 -38.39 1.53
CA GLU A 136 9.17 -37.41 2.60
C GLU A 136 10.26 -36.33 2.60
N GLN A 137 11.51 -36.71 2.30
CA GLN A 137 12.62 -35.77 2.18
C GLN A 137 12.45 -34.82 0.98
N ASP A 138 12.03 -35.35 -0.17
CA ASP A 138 11.72 -34.55 -1.35
C ASP A 138 10.53 -33.60 -1.06
N HIS A 139 9.48 -34.11 -0.42
CA HIS A 139 8.32 -33.32 -0.03
C HIS A 139 8.68 -32.21 0.98
N ALA A 140 9.59 -32.48 1.92
CA ALA A 140 10.10 -31.47 2.84
C ALA A 140 10.89 -30.37 2.11
N ALA A 141 11.74 -30.73 1.15
CA ALA A 141 12.48 -29.77 0.33
C ALA A 141 11.55 -28.90 -0.53
N ASP A 142 10.51 -29.48 -1.13
CA ASP A 142 9.50 -28.75 -1.91
C ASP A 142 8.71 -27.76 -1.04
N LEU A 143 8.38 -28.15 0.20
CA LEU A 143 7.75 -27.28 1.19
C LEU A 143 8.65 -26.11 1.59
N GLU A 144 9.93 -26.37 1.83
CA GLU A 144 10.92 -25.33 2.14
C GLU A 144 11.06 -24.33 0.99
N ALA A 145 11.15 -24.81 -0.25
CA ALA A 145 11.17 -23.96 -1.44
C ALA A 145 9.88 -23.13 -1.58
N SER A 146 8.72 -23.72 -1.29
CA SER A 146 7.44 -23.02 -1.31
C SER A 146 7.34 -21.93 -0.22
N LEU A 147 7.90 -22.20 0.97
CA LEU A 147 7.96 -21.20 2.04
C LEU A 147 8.90 -20.05 1.70
N GLU A 148 10.04 -20.34 1.05
CA GLU A 148 10.96 -19.31 0.56
C GLU A 148 10.29 -18.41 -0.48
N ASP A 149 9.58 -19.00 -1.46
CA ASP A 149 8.79 -18.24 -2.46
C ASP A 149 7.72 -17.36 -1.80
N LEU A 150 6.95 -17.92 -0.87
CA LEU A 150 5.93 -17.17 -0.13
C LEU A 150 6.51 -16.00 0.68
N ARG A 151 7.70 -16.17 1.28
CA ARG A 151 8.41 -15.10 1.98
C ARG A 151 8.85 -14.01 1.02
N ASN A 152 9.45 -14.39 -0.11
CA ASN A 152 9.86 -13.42 -1.14
C ASN A 152 8.66 -12.62 -1.68
N ARG A 153 7.53 -13.29 -1.93
CA ARG A 153 6.28 -12.64 -2.37
C ARG A 153 5.73 -11.69 -1.31
N LEU A 154 5.81 -12.05 -0.03
CA LEU A 154 5.40 -11.18 1.08
C LEU A 154 6.28 -9.93 1.16
N ASP A 155 7.60 -10.08 1.01
CA ASP A 155 8.55 -8.96 1.04
C ASP A 155 8.35 -8.03 -0.17
N GLU A 156 8.16 -8.59 -1.37
CA GLU A 156 7.81 -7.82 -2.57
C GLU A 156 6.50 -7.05 -2.40
N GLU A 157 5.47 -7.67 -1.81
CA GLU A 157 4.19 -7.03 -1.55
C GLU A 157 4.32 -5.92 -0.49
N ALA A 158 5.10 -6.15 0.57
CA ALA A 158 5.40 -5.13 1.56
C ALA A 158 6.13 -3.92 0.96
N GLN A 159 7.10 -4.14 0.07
CA GLN A 159 7.77 -3.07 -0.67
C GLN A 159 6.80 -2.30 -1.57
N ARG A 160 5.93 -3.00 -2.32
CA ARG A 160 4.88 -2.36 -3.14
C ARG A 160 3.93 -1.50 -2.30
N TYR A 161 3.52 -1.97 -1.12
CA TYR A 161 2.68 -1.17 -0.22
C TYR A 161 3.42 0.05 0.31
N ALA A 162 4.70 -0.06 0.66
CA ALA A 162 5.51 1.07 1.09
C ALA A 162 5.64 2.13 -0.02
N GLU A 163 5.95 1.71 -1.24
CA GLU A 163 6.02 2.58 -2.42
C GLU A 163 4.68 3.26 -2.73
N LEU A 164 3.57 2.50 -2.68
CA LEU A 164 2.23 3.02 -2.91
C LEU A 164 1.85 4.08 -1.87
N ASN A 165 2.14 3.80 -0.59
CA ASN A 165 1.88 4.75 0.50
C ASN A 165 2.72 6.03 0.34
N GLU A 166 3.97 5.90 -0.10
CA GLU A 166 4.82 7.07 -0.35
C GLU A 166 4.31 7.90 -1.53
N LYS A 167 3.94 7.27 -2.65
CA LYS A 167 3.28 7.95 -3.78
C LYS A 167 2.01 8.66 -3.34
N LYS A 168 1.17 8.01 -2.55
CA LYS A 168 -0.07 8.62 -2.02
C LYS A 168 0.22 9.82 -1.11
N LYS A 169 1.26 9.77 -0.28
CA LYS A 169 1.67 10.93 0.54
C LYS A 169 2.11 12.10 -0.33
N GLN A 170 2.89 11.83 -1.37
CA GLN A 170 3.35 12.84 -2.32
C GLN A 170 2.16 13.48 -3.06
N GLU A 171 1.23 12.66 -3.56
CA GLU A 171 0.01 13.14 -4.22
C GLU A 171 -0.86 14.00 -3.29
N ILE A 172 -1.06 13.58 -2.04
CA ILE A 172 -1.79 14.38 -1.04
C ILE A 172 -1.07 15.70 -0.75
N ALA A 173 0.27 15.68 -0.66
CA ALA A 173 1.05 16.90 -0.43
C ALA A 173 0.95 17.86 -1.62
N GLU A 174 0.99 17.35 -2.85
CA GLU A 174 0.80 18.13 -4.08
C GLU A 174 -0.59 18.74 -4.15
N VAL A 175 -1.65 17.96 -3.93
CA VAL A 175 -3.03 18.46 -3.89
C VAL A 175 -3.20 19.52 -2.82
N LYS A 176 -2.63 19.30 -1.62
CA LYS A 176 -2.67 20.30 -0.54
C LYS A 176 -1.95 21.59 -0.92
N SER A 177 -0.81 21.49 -1.60
CA SER A 177 -0.09 22.64 -2.12
C SER A 177 -0.93 23.40 -3.16
N LEU A 178 -1.55 22.69 -4.10
CA LEU A 178 -2.38 23.29 -5.14
C LEU A 178 -3.59 24.01 -4.53
N VAL A 179 -4.28 23.38 -3.57
CA VAL A 179 -5.39 23.99 -2.83
C VAL A 179 -4.93 25.23 -2.07
N GLY A 180 -3.74 25.19 -1.45
CA GLY A 180 -3.14 26.35 -0.78
C GLY A 180 -2.92 27.52 -1.73
N THR A 181 -2.34 27.26 -2.92
CA THR A 181 -2.14 28.28 -3.96
C THR A 181 -3.47 28.84 -4.46
N TYR A 182 -4.47 27.99 -4.71
CA TYR A 182 -5.80 28.47 -5.12
C TYR A 182 -6.46 29.34 -4.04
N SER A 183 -6.39 28.95 -2.77
CA SER A 183 -6.92 29.76 -1.66
C SER A 183 -6.23 31.12 -1.61
N SER A 184 -4.89 31.14 -1.69
CA SER A 184 -4.13 32.39 -1.70
C SER A 184 -4.47 33.28 -2.89
N ASN A 185 -4.67 32.70 -4.08
CA ASN A 185 -5.06 33.46 -5.27
C ASN A 185 -6.47 34.06 -5.14
N VAL A 186 -7.41 33.33 -4.54
CA VAL A 186 -8.77 33.82 -4.27
C VAL A 186 -8.73 34.95 -3.25
N GLU A 187 -8.00 34.78 -2.14
CA GLU A 187 -7.83 35.84 -1.13
C GLU A 187 -7.20 37.10 -1.72
N GLN A 188 -6.19 36.94 -2.58
CA GLN A 188 -5.56 38.06 -3.27
C GLN A 188 -6.53 38.73 -4.25
N TYR A 189 -7.33 37.97 -4.98
CA TYR A 189 -8.34 38.50 -5.89
C TYR A 189 -9.41 39.30 -5.14
N ASP A 190 -9.92 38.76 -4.02
CA ASP A 190 -10.89 39.43 -3.16
C ASP A 190 -10.33 40.72 -2.55
N ALA A 191 -9.07 40.71 -2.11
CA ALA A 191 -8.38 41.91 -1.62
C ALA A 191 -8.28 42.98 -2.73
N ASN A 192 -7.78 42.61 -3.91
CA ASN A 192 -7.67 43.52 -5.05
C ASN A 192 -9.03 44.09 -5.48
N LEU A 193 -10.10 43.28 -5.42
CA LEU A 193 -11.45 43.72 -5.76
C LEU A 193 -11.99 44.72 -4.73
N ARG A 194 -11.76 44.47 -3.44
CA ARG A 194 -12.11 45.43 -2.36
C ARG A 194 -11.35 46.74 -2.51
N ASP A 195 -10.06 46.69 -2.79
CA ASP A 195 -9.22 47.87 -3.02
C ASP A 195 -9.72 48.65 -4.24
N THR A 196 -10.04 47.97 -5.34
CA THR A 196 -10.59 48.60 -6.55
C THR A 196 -11.93 49.28 -6.28
N ILE A 197 -12.81 48.65 -5.51
CA ILE A 197 -14.10 49.23 -5.13
C ILE A 197 -13.88 50.48 -4.27
N SER A 198 -12.99 50.41 -3.28
CA SER A 198 -12.64 51.53 -2.41
C SER A 198 -12.06 52.71 -3.20
N ASP A 199 -11.16 52.44 -4.14
CA ASP A 199 -10.58 53.43 -5.04
C ASP A 199 -11.64 54.07 -5.95
N MET A 200 -12.57 53.27 -6.49
CA MET A 200 -13.69 53.79 -7.28
C MET A 200 -14.62 54.68 -6.46
N GLN A 201 -14.96 54.29 -5.23
CA GLN A 201 -15.77 55.10 -4.32
C GLN A 201 -15.10 56.43 -4.02
N THR A 202 -13.81 56.41 -3.66
CA THR A 202 -13.02 57.62 -3.41
C THR A 202 -12.98 58.53 -4.64
N ARG A 203 -12.80 57.97 -5.84
CA ARG A 203 -12.82 58.74 -7.10
C ARG A 203 -14.19 59.34 -7.40
N ILE A 204 -15.28 58.65 -7.07
CA ILE A 204 -16.63 59.16 -7.23
C ILE A 204 -16.85 60.33 -6.27
N ASP A 205 -16.48 60.18 -5.00
CA ASP A 205 -16.61 61.23 -3.99
C ASP A 205 -15.78 62.46 -4.37
N ASP A 206 -14.50 62.28 -4.75
CA ASP A 206 -13.63 63.36 -5.25
C ASP A 206 -14.24 64.09 -6.46
N LEU A 207 -14.91 63.36 -7.35
CA LEU A 207 -15.51 63.91 -8.57
C LEU A 207 -16.78 64.69 -8.26
N ILE A 208 -17.60 64.18 -7.33
CA ILE A 208 -18.77 64.89 -6.79
C ILE A 208 -18.31 66.20 -6.13
N ASP A 209 -17.35 66.15 -5.21
CA ASP A 209 -16.82 67.32 -4.50
C ASP A 209 -16.25 68.38 -5.46
N LYS A 210 -15.55 67.94 -6.52
CA LYS A 210 -15.05 68.84 -7.57
C LYS A 210 -16.17 69.50 -8.34
N TYR A 211 -17.19 68.75 -8.77
CA TYR A 211 -18.32 69.33 -9.49
C TYR A 211 -19.16 70.25 -8.62
N GLU A 212 -19.39 69.91 -7.35
CA GLU A 212 -20.07 70.78 -6.39
C GLU A 212 -19.29 72.09 -6.18
N SER A 213 -17.97 72.01 -6.00
CA SER A 213 -17.11 73.18 -5.85
C SER A 213 -17.11 74.07 -7.11
N GLN A 214 -17.03 73.48 -8.31
CA GLN A 214 -17.12 74.21 -9.58
C GLN A 214 -18.48 74.89 -9.73
N LEU A 215 -19.57 74.19 -9.39
CA LEU A 215 -20.93 74.70 -9.51
C LEU A 215 -21.18 75.83 -8.51
N ALA A 216 -20.64 75.74 -7.30
CA ALA A 216 -20.64 76.82 -6.33
C ALA A 216 -19.87 78.06 -6.83
N SER A 217 -18.69 77.86 -7.43
CA SER A 217 -17.89 78.94 -8.03
C SER A 217 -18.62 79.64 -9.17
N ILE A 218 -19.19 78.87 -10.12
CA ILE A 218 -19.94 79.42 -11.25
C ILE A 218 -21.17 80.19 -10.77
N ARG A 219 -21.88 79.70 -9.75
CA ARG A 219 -23.01 80.44 -9.16
C ARG A 219 -22.56 81.76 -8.54
N ALA A 220 -21.48 81.75 -7.76
CA ALA A 220 -20.93 82.98 -7.16
C ALA A 220 -20.49 83.99 -8.24
N GLU A 221 -19.87 83.53 -9.33
CA GLU A 221 -19.51 84.38 -10.47
C GLU A 221 -20.73 84.95 -11.19
N LEU A 222 -21.78 84.13 -11.37
CA LEU A 222 -23.04 84.55 -11.99
C LEU A 222 -23.74 85.63 -11.15
N ASP A 223 -23.80 85.44 -9.83
CA ASP A 223 -24.39 86.39 -8.90
C ASP A 223 -23.62 87.73 -8.91
N ALA A 224 -22.29 87.67 -8.86
CA ALA A 224 -21.44 88.86 -8.98
C ALA A 224 -21.58 89.58 -10.34
N SER A 225 -21.77 88.83 -11.42
CA SER A 225 -22.01 89.39 -12.75
C SER A 225 -23.39 90.07 -12.84
N ASN A 226 -24.42 89.44 -12.28
CA ASN A 226 -25.78 90.01 -12.20
C ASN A 226 -25.79 91.29 -11.37
N GLU A 227 -25.10 91.33 -10.25
CA GLU A 227 -24.95 92.53 -9.42
C GLU A 227 -24.29 93.67 -10.22
N LYS A 228 -23.22 93.39 -10.97
CA LYS A 228 -22.59 94.38 -11.86
C LYS A 228 -23.56 94.89 -12.93
N VAL A 229 -24.35 94.01 -13.54
CA VAL A 229 -25.36 94.40 -14.54
C VAL A 229 -26.40 95.34 -13.93
N ILE A 230 -26.91 95.03 -12.73
CA ILE A 230 -27.88 95.88 -12.02
C ILE A 230 -27.27 97.26 -11.71
N ILE A 231 -26.03 97.32 -11.22
CA ILE A 231 -25.33 98.58 -10.95
C ILE A 231 -25.15 99.39 -12.23
N LEU A 232 -24.67 98.78 -13.32
CA LEU A 232 -24.46 99.43 -14.60
C LEU A 232 -25.77 99.93 -15.22
N GLN A 233 -26.86 99.16 -15.12
CA GLN A 233 -28.19 99.59 -15.53
C GLN A 233 -28.67 100.79 -14.71
N GLY A 234 -28.44 100.79 -13.40
CA GLY A 234 -28.73 101.92 -12.52
C GLY A 234 -27.96 103.17 -12.92
N GLN A 235 -26.65 103.06 -13.13
CA GLN A 235 -25.80 104.16 -13.62
C GLN A 235 -26.26 104.68 -14.98
N LEU A 236 -26.61 103.79 -15.90
CA LEU A 236 -27.09 104.16 -17.23
C LEU A 236 -28.46 104.86 -17.19
N ALA A 237 -29.34 104.47 -16.27
CA ALA A 237 -30.60 105.17 -16.03
C ALA A 237 -30.35 106.59 -15.48
N THR A 238 -29.42 106.76 -14.54
CA THR A 238 -29.01 108.07 -14.01
C THR A 238 -28.41 108.96 -15.11
N LEU A 239 -27.46 108.44 -15.89
CA LEU A 239 -26.84 109.17 -17.00
C LEU A 239 -27.86 109.58 -18.07
N ARG A 240 -28.85 108.72 -18.37
CA ARG A 240 -29.95 109.08 -19.29
C ARG A 240 -30.85 110.18 -18.72
N GLN A 241 -31.14 110.15 -17.43
CA GLN A 241 -31.94 111.18 -16.77
C GLN A 241 -31.19 112.52 -16.74
N GLU A 242 -29.88 112.50 -16.48
CA GLU A 242 -29.01 113.68 -16.56
C GLU A 242 -28.99 114.25 -18.00
N ALA A 243 -28.79 113.42 -19.01
CA ALA A 243 -28.81 113.84 -20.43
C ALA A 243 -30.17 114.40 -20.88
N ALA A 244 -31.27 113.84 -20.40
CA ALA A 244 -32.61 114.37 -20.64
C ALA A 244 -32.81 115.74 -19.98
N SER A 245 -32.21 115.98 -18.81
CA SER A 245 -32.26 117.27 -18.12
C SER A 245 -31.34 118.34 -18.72
N SER A 246 -30.24 117.94 -19.37
CA SER A 246 -29.30 118.85 -20.04
C SER A 246 -29.72 119.22 -21.47
N THR A 247 -30.76 118.57 -22.01
CA THR A 247 -31.30 118.91 -23.34
C THR A 247 -32.24 120.10 -23.21
N VAL A 248 -31.67 121.31 -23.20
CA VAL A 248 -32.39 122.57 -23.34
C VAL A 248 -33.07 122.58 -24.71
N LYS A 249 -34.40 122.43 -24.74
CA LYS A 249 -35.21 122.76 -25.94
C LYS A 249 -35.06 124.27 -26.22
N GLY A 250 -34.31 124.64 -27.25
CA GLY A 250 -34.28 125.99 -27.78
C GLY A 250 -35.70 126.43 -28.20
N ARG A 251 -36.07 127.68 -27.92
CA ARG A 251 -37.35 128.28 -28.33
C ARG A 251 -37.28 128.68 -29.81
N ASP A 252 -38.34 128.39 -30.55
CA ASP A 252 -38.47 128.64 -31.99
C ASP A 252 -38.47 130.13 -32.39
N GLU A 253 -37.80 130.44 -33.50
CA GLU A 253 -37.46 131.79 -34.01
C GLU A 253 -38.63 132.53 -34.70
N TYR A 254 -39.81 131.90 -34.81
CA TYR A 254 -40.98 132.44 -35.53
C TYR A 254 -41.81 133.47 -34.74
N ALA A 255 -41.39 133.88 -33.54
CA ALA A 255 -42.16 134.76 -32.65
C ALA A 255 -41.87 136.26 -32.80
N LEU A 256 -40.96 136.68 -33.70
CA LEU A 256 -40.73 138.09 -34.02
C LEU A 256 -41.10 138.41 -35.48
N VAL A 257 -42.33 138.86 -35.72
CA VAL A 257 -42.80 139.37 -37.02
C VAL A 257 -42.92 140.90 -36.95
N ASP A 258 -42.15 141.62 -37.76
CA ASP A 258 -42.01 143.10 -37.70
C ASP A 258 -42.97 143.88 -38.62
N ALA A 259 -43.56 143.25 -39.64
CA ALA A 259 -44.51 143.88 -40.57
C ALA A 259 -45.36 142.83 -41.30
N THR A 260 -46.54 143.22 -41.79
CA THR A 260 -47.46 142.33 -42.52
C THR A 260 -47.68 142.84 -43.94
N VAL A 261 -47.64 141.94 -44.93
CA VAL A 261 -47.92 142.28 -46.34
C VAL A 261 -49.43 142.23 -46.57
N LEU A 262 -50.04 143.37 -46.87
CA LEU A 262 -51.50 143.48 -47.02
C LEU A 262 -51.98 143.08 -48.42
N SER A 263 -51.23 143.47 -49.47
CA SER A 263 -51.55 143.05 -50.84
C SER A 263 -50.37 143.19 -51.79
N THR A 264 -50.34 142.33 -52.79
CA THR A 264 -49.36 142.34 -53.88
C THR A 264 -50.09 142.54 -55.20
N ASN A 265 -49.76 143.58 -55.97
CA ASN A 265 -50.32 143.80 -57.31
C ASN A 265 -49.29 143.42 -58.37
N ALA A 266 -49.46 142.24 -58.97
CA ALA A 266 -48.49 141.66 -59.89
C ALA A 266 -48.35 142.43 -61.23
N SER A 267 -49.40 143.11 -61.71
CA SER A 267 -49.35 143.82 -63.00
C SER A 267 -48.53 145.10 -62.97
N ASN A 268 -48.45 145.75 -61.80
CA ASN A 268 -47.68 147.00 -61.63
C ASN A 268 -46.38 146.79 -60.83
N GLN A 269 -46.06 145.55 -60.46
CA GLN A 269 -44.90 145.18 -59.63
C GLN A 269 -44.78 146.02 -58.33
N THR A 270 -45.91 146.29 -57.67
CA THR A 270 -45.93 147.00 -56.38
C THR A 270 -46.50 146.13 -55.27
N VAL A 271 -45.89 146.22 -54.10
CA VAL A 271 -46.31 145.54 -52.87
C VAL A 271 -46.69 146.59 -51.83
N THR A 272 -47.85 146.40 -51.18
CA THR A 272 -48.32 147.27 -50.11
C THR A 272 -48.05 146.58 -48.78
N ILE A 273 -47.14 147.14 -47.99
CA ILE A 273 -46.72 146.64 -46.68
C ILE A 273 -47.27 147.58 -45.61
N ASP A 274 -47.83 147.03 -44.53
CA ASP A 274 -48.17 147.81 -43.34
C ASP A 274 -47.24 147.47 -42.18
N ARG A 275 -46.60 148.52 -41.64
CA ARG A 275 -45.68 148.48 -40.51
C ARG A 275 -46.17 149.32 -39.32
N GLY A 276 -47.43 149.78 -39.39
CA GLY A 276 -48.05 150.61 -38.37
C GLY A 276 -47.60 152.08 -38.36
N ARG A 277 -48.47 152.96 -37.85
CA ARG A 277 -48.34 154.44 -37.95
C ARG A 277 -47.07 155.08 -37.36
N LYS A 278 -46.27 154.35 -36.56
CA LYS A 278 -45.11 154.91 -35.85
C LYS A 278 -43.77 154.68 -36.54
N HIS A 279 -43.73 153.88 -37.61
CA HIS A 279 -42.47 153.50 -38.26
C HIS A 279 -42.51 153.88 -39.74
N ASN A 280 -41.49 154.61 -40.20
CA ASN A 280 -41.34 155.00 -41.60
C ASN A 280 -40.52 153.95 -42.35
N ILE A 281 -41.03 153.47 -43.48
CA ILE A 281 -40.26 152.63 -44.40
C ILE A 281 -39.42 153.55 -45.28
N VAL A 282 -38.10 153.33 -45.29
CA VAL A 282 -37.17 154.08 -46.15
C VAL A 282 -37.04 153.36 -47.48
N LEU A 283 -37.23 154.08 -48.60
CA LEU A 283 -37.07 153.52 -49.95
C LEU A 283 -35.63 152.99 -50.14
N GLY A 284 -35.51 151.71 -50.46
CA GLY A 284 -34.23 151.02 -50.70
C GLY A 284 -33.86 149.91 -49.70
N MET A 285 -34.71 149.60 -48.72
CA MET A 285 -34.54 148.45 -47.83
C MET A 285 -34.95 147.13 -48.49
N ASN A 286 -34.22 146.04 -48.20
CA ASN A 286 -34.59 144.68 -48.59
C ASN A 286 -35.40 144.02 -47.47
N PHE A 287 -36.40 143.21 -47.83
CA PHE A 287 -37.23 142.44 -46.89
C PHE A 287 -37.23 140.96 -47.30
N GLU A 288 -37.23 140.08 -46.31
CA GLU A 288 -37.42 138.64 -46.50
C GLU A 288 -38.85 138.28 -46.08
N VAL A 289 -39.60 137.66 -47.00
CA VAL A 289 -41.02 137.37 -46.80
C VAL A 289 -41.17 135.89 -46.47
N TYR A 290 -41.66 135.60 -45.27
CA TYR A 290 -42.03 134.26 -44.86
C TYR A 290 -43.51 134.01 -45.19
N ALA A 291 -43.82 132.83 -45.74
CA ALA A 291 -45.20 132.43 -45.99
C ALA A 291 -45.93 132.20 -44.64
N ASP A 292 -47.17 132.67 -44.54
CA ASP A 292 -48.00 132.61 -43.33
C ASP A 292 -48.09 131.17 -42.77
N PRO A 293 -47.90 130.93 -41.46
CA PRO A 293 -47.89 129.58 -40.89
C PRO A 293 -49.24 128.88 -40.91
N SER A 294 -50.34 129.57 -41.23
CA SER A 294 -51.68 128.97 -41.27
C SER A 294 -51.96 128.08 -42.49
N LEU A 295 -50.92 127.70 -43.24
CA LEU A 295 -50.97 126.72 -44.33
C LEU A 295 -50.17 125.44 -44.03
N ILE A 296 -50.00 125.11 -42.74
CA ILE A 296 -49.62 123.77 -42.24
C ILE A 296 -50.64 123.32 -41.19
#